data_AF-A0A2E9QEX7-F1
#
_entry.id   AF-A0A2E9QEX7-F1
#
_cell.length_a   1.000
_cell.length_b   1.000
_cell.length_c   1.000
_cell.angle_alpha   90.00
_cell.angle_beta   90.00
_cell.angle_gamma   90.00
#
_symmetry.space_group_name_H-M   'P 1'
#
loop_
_entity.id
_entity.type
_entity.pdbx_description
1 polymer ?
#
loop_
_entity_poly.entity_id
_entity_poly.type
_entity_poly.pdbx_seq_one_letter_code
_entity_poly.pdbx_strand_id
1 'polypeptide(L)'
;MSEILKKVDLRPFLETVVEDSQLHPRWLETLSLLENMGARKIHKSMARFPAHLQNAETVLQHAAEEARHAYFFKKQIGRLLQFENNSPEKNATESGQGLKTSPPESEKTPLSPVSPSAISETSAGRRNSEEIQEEQKSPPALCKWAGIKYFQSLDALCRDRSVELLPKSSQYQTFFSYLAVTYIIEERAVDVYRDYEALLREKDLPIHLSGILKEEEGHMQEIRNMAGELPVDFEQELQALGEKEAVLFQKFAESLSQTALTEALL
;
A
#
# COMPACT_ATOMS: atom_id res chain seq x y z
N MET A 1 -3.37 16.64 20.45
CA MET A 1 -3.54 15.18 20.45
C MET A 1 -2.57 14.61 21.46
N SER A 2 -3.02 13.69 22.30
CA SER A 2 -2.10 12.90 23.15
C SER A 2 -1.33 11.98 22.21
N GLU A 3 -0.01 12.18 22.05
CA GLU A 3 0.85 11.20 21.36
C GLU A 3 0.86 9.93 22.24
N ILE A 4 0.15 8.90 21.79
CA ILE A 4 0.08 7.59 22.45
C ILE A 4 1.31 6.77 22.06
N LEU A 5 1.80 6.97 20.84
CA LEU A 5 2.93 6.23 20.32
C LEU A 5 4.27 6.88 20.68
N LYS A 6 5.22 6.03 21.06
CA LYS A 6 6.63 6.46 21.14
C LYS A 6 7.17 6.63 19.73
N LYS A 7 7.88 7.74 19.50
CA LYS A 7 8.57 8.01 18.24
C LYS A 7 9.69 7.00 18.00
N VAL A 8 9.77 6.55 16.77
CA VAL A 8 10.88 5.73 16.26
C VAL A 8 11.47 6.50 15.09
N ASP A 9 12.76 6.81 15.18
CA ASP A 9 13.42 7.60 14.14
C ASP A 9 13.62 6.77 12.87
N LEU A 10 12.80 7.04 11.86
CA LEU A 10 12.89 6.45 10.53
C LEU A 10 13.60 7.35 9.51
N ARG A 11 13.99 8.57 9.90
CA ARG A 11 14.56 9.54 8.97
C ARG A 11 15.80 9.01 8.24
N PRO A 12 16.79 8.36 8.89
CA PRO A 12 17.96 7.83 8.18
C PRO A 12 17.61 6.80 7.11
N PHE A 13 16.61 5.95 7.39
CA PHE A 13 16.10 4.97 6.43
C PHE A 13 15.41 5.66 5.26
N LEU A 14 14.51 6.62 5.53
CA LEU A 14 13.79 7.35 4.50
C LEU A 14 14.73 8.14 3.59
N GLU A 15 15.75 8.80 4.14
CA GLU A 15 16.79 9.52 3.38
C GLU A 15 17.50 8.59 2.38
N THR A 16 17.85 7.37 2.81
CA THR A 16 18.47 6.37 1.93
C THR A 16 17.51 5.92 0.83
N VAL A 17 16.24 5.66 1.19
CA VAL A 17 15.27 5.07 0.27
C VAL A 17 14.80 6.04 -0.80
N VAL A 18 14.57 7.32 -0.49
CA VAL A 18 14.05 8.28 -1.49
C VAL A 18 15.10 8.69 -2.53
N GLU A 19 16.38 8.47 -2.23
CA GLU A 19 17.49 8.77 -3.15
C GLU A 19 17.82 7.57 -4.07
N ASP A 20 17.29 6.38 -3.77
CA ASP A 20 17.59 5.15 -4.49
C ASP A 20 16.42 4.70 -5.39
N SER A 21 16.68 4.68 -6.71
CA SER A 21 15.76 4.27 -7.78
C SER A 21 15.14 2.88 -7.63
N GLN A 22 15.81 1.96 -6.94
CA GLN A 22 15.34 0.60 -6.72
C GLN A 22 14.64 0.45 -5.38
N LEU A 23 15.10 1.14 -4.34
CA LEU A 23 14.51 1.07 -3.01
C LEU A 23 13.23 1.88 -2.88
N HIS A 24 13.15 3.06 -3.50
CA HIS A 24 11.97 3.94 -3.40
C HIS A 24 10.68 3.26 -3.86
N PRO A 25 10.63 2.62 -5.04
CA PRO A 25 9.45 1.89 -5.49
C PRO A 25 9.09 0.70 -4.58
N ARG A 26 10.10 0.05 -3.99
CA ARG A 26 9.89 -1.11 -3.08
C ARG A 26 9.36 -0.67 -1.72
N TRP A 27 9.74 0.52 -1.25
CA TRP A 27 9.15 1.14 -0.07
C TRP A 27 7.68 1.50 -0.29
N LEU A 28 7.35 2.13 -1.43
CA LEU A 28 5.96 2.38 -1.81
C LEU A 28 5.14 1.08 -1.90
N GLU A 29 5.75 0.00 -2.40
CA GLU A 29 5.10 -1.32 -2.42
C GLU A 29 4.82 -1.84 -1.00
N THR A 30 5.72 -1.58 -0.05
CA THR A 30 5.51 -1.93 1.37
C THR A 30 4.38 -1.13 1.99
N LEU A 31 4.31 0.18 1.74
CA LEU A 31 3.19 1.02 2.18
C LEU A 31 1.88 0.52 1.59
N SER A 32 1.84 0.29 0.27
CA SER A 32 0.67 -0.28 -0.42
C SER A 32 0.18 -1.60 0.20
N LEU A 33 1.12 -2.48 0.57
CA LEU A 33 0.81 -3.73 1.25
C LEU A 33 0.15 -3.50 2.61
N LEU A 34 0.68 -2.59 3.42
CA LEU A 34 0.21 -2.32 4.78
C LEU A 34 -1.19 -1.68 4.77
N GLU A 35 -1.42 -0.69 3.91
CA GLU A 35 -2.75 -0.09 3.66
C GLU A 35 -3.79 -1.15 3.26
N ASN A 36 -3.44 -2.03 2.33
CA ASN A 36 -4.34 -3.11 1.93
C ASN A 36 -4.58 -4.13 3.06
N MET A 37 -3.62 -4.30 3.98
CA MET A 37 -3.83 -5.11 5.18
C MET A 37 -4.84 -4.45 6.13
N GLY A 38 -4.80 -3.12 6.27
CA GLY A 38 -5.80 -2.30 6.95
C GLY A 38 -7.21 -2.57 6.39
N ALA A 39 -7.40 -2.32 5.09
CA ALA A 39 -8.66 -2.57 4.38
C ALA A 39 -9.23 -3.98 4.63
N ARG A 40 -8.37 -5.01 4.55
CA ARG A 40 -8.77 -6.42 4.77
C ARG A 40 -9.14 -6.71 6.22
N LYS A 41 -8.47 -6.09 7.18
CA LYS A 41 -8.81 -6.25 8.61
C LYS A 41 -10.19 -5.68 8.90
N ILE A 42 -10.54 -4.53 8.35
CA ILE A 42 -11.85 -3.90 8.52
C ILE A 42 -12.95 -4.84 7.99
N HIS A 43 -12.82 -5.30 6.76
CA HIS A 43 -13.75 -6.25 6.13
C HIS A 43 -13.90 -7.57 6.91
N LYS A 44 -12.81 -8.10 7.47
CA LYS A 44 -12.86 -9.35 8.25
C LYS A 44 -13.57 -9.17 9.60
N SER A 45 -13.47 -7.98 10.19
CA SER A 45 -13.95 -7.70 11.54
C SER A 45 -15.41 -7.25 11.57
N MET A 46 -15.85 -6.51 10.54
CA MET A 46 -17.17 -5.85 10.52
C MET A 46 -18.36 -6.78 10.76
N ALA A 47 -18.32 -8.02 10.25
CA ALA A 47 -19.40 -9.00 10.43
C ALA A 47 -19.64 -9.41 11.90
N ARG A 48 -18.72 -9.06 12.80
CA ARG A 48 -18.78 -9.37 14.24
C ARG A 48 -18.98 -8.13 15.12
N PHE A 49 -19.17 -6.95 14.54
CA PHE A 49 -19.45 -5.72 15.30
C PHE A 49 -20.86 -5.72 15.90
N PRO A 50 -21.15 -4.80 16.84
CA PRO A 50 -22.53 -4.46 17.21
C PRO A 50 -23.41 -4.25 15.97
N ALA A 51 -24.66 -4.71 16.02
CA ALA A 51 -25.51 -4.83 14.83
C ALA A 51 -25.69 -3.51 14.06
N HIS A 52 -25.76 -2.37 14.75
CA HIS A 52 -25.89 -1.06 14.14
C HIS A 52 -24.60 -0.54 13.49
N LEU A 53 -23.45 -1.17 13.75
CA LEU A 53 -22.14 -0.80 13.20
C LEU A 53 -21.67 -1.72 12.06
N GLN A 54 -22.28 -2.90 11.87
CA GLN A 54 -21.81 -3.88 10.87
C GLN A 54 -21.85 -3.35 9.43
N ASN A 55 -22.76 -2.41 9.13
CA ASN A 55 -22.88 -1.73 7.84
C ASN A 55 -22.90 -0.21 8.04
N ALA A 56 -22.24 0.29 9.08
CA ALA A 56 -22.11 1.73 9.26
C ALA A 56 -21.36 2.33 8.07
N GLU A 57 -21.90 3.43 7.55
CA GLU A 57 -21.30 4.17 6.44
C GLU A 57 -19.84 4.52 6.73
N THR A 58 -19.53 4.95 7.96
CA THR A 58 -18.18 5.28 8.42
C THR A 58 -17.20 4.12 8.28
N VAL A 59 -17.59 2.90 8.71
CA VAL A 59 -16.73 1.71 8.62
C VAL A 59 -16.50 1.29 7.16
N LEU A 60 -17.52 1.40 6.32
CA LEU A 60 -17.41 1.08 4.90
C LEU A 60 -16.57 2.11 4.14
N GLN A 61 -16.76 3.39 4.46
CA GLN A 61 -15.98 4.49 3.91
C GLN A 61 -14.49 4.31 4.28
N HIS A 62 -14.19 4.06 5.55
CA HIS A 62 -12.82 3.80 6.01
C HIS A 62 -12.20 2.65 5.21
N ALA A 63 -12.86 1.50 5.12
CA ALA A 63 -12.33 0.36 4.37
C ALA A 63 -12.08 0.66 2.88
N ALA A 64 -12.89 1.53 2.27
CA ALA A 64 -12.69 1.96 0.89
C ALA A 64 -11.53 2.96 0.76
N GLU A 65 -11.31 3.81 1.76
CA GLU A 65 -10.22 4.77 1.81
C GLU A 65 -8.86 4.08 1.96
N GLU A 66 -8.73 3.09 2.84
CA GLU A 66 -7.55 2.22 2.96
C GLU A 66 -7.17 1.54 1.63
N ALA A 67 -8.18 0.99 0.93
CA ALA A 67 -7.96 0.36 -0.37
C ALA A 67 -7.52 1.40 -1.43
N ARG A 68 -8.03 2.63 -1.35
CA ARG A 68 -7.62 3.73 -2.22
C ARG A 68 -6.21 4.22 -1.89
N HIS A 69 -5.80 4.25 -0.62
CA HIS A 69 -4.42 4.54 -0.22
C HIS A 69 -3.44 3.49 -0.76
N ALA A 70 -3.79 2.21 -0.62
CA ALA A 70 -3.02 1.12 -1.21
C ALA A 70 -2.83 1.30 -2.73
N TYR A 71 -3.92 1.65 -3.44
CA TYR A 71 -3.88 1.95 -4.86
C TYR A 71 -3.06 3.21 -5.19
N PHE A 72 -3.15 4.26 -4.36
CA PHE A 72 -2.37 5.48 -4.53
C PHE A 72 -0.87 5.17 -4.56
N PHE A 73 -0.36 4.37 -3.63
CA PHE A 73 1.05 4.00 -3.58
C PHE A 73 1.47 3.18 -4.81
N LYS A 74 0.64 2.24 -5.27
CA LYS A 74 0.85 1.52 -6.54
C LYS A 74 0.98 2.45 -7.73
N LYS A 75 0.14 3.47 -7.80
CA LYS A 75 0.19 4.46 -8.88
C LYS A 75 1.46 5.30 -8.83
N GLN A 76 1.96 5.62 -7.63
CA GLN A 76 3.22 6.36 -7.50
C GLN A 76 4.43 5.53 -7.96
N ILE A 77 4.44 4.21 -7.72
CA ILE A 77 5.48 3.31 -8.24
C ILE A 77 5.60 3.44 -9.77
N GLY A 78 4.48 3.34 -10.50
CA GLY A 78 4.47 3.46 -11.95
C GLY A 78 4.98 4.82 -12.44
N ARG A 79 4.69 5.90 -11.71
CA ARG A 79 5.20 7.24 -12.02
C ARG A 79 6.71 7.32 -11.83
N LEU A 80 7.24 6.86 -10.70
CA LEU A 80 8.69 6.88 -10.43
C LEU A 80 9.48 6.11 -11.50
N LEU A 81 9.02 4.90 -11.85
CA LEU A 81 9.66 4.08 -12.89
C LEU A 81 9.60 4.75 -14.28
N GLN A 82 8.53 5.48 -14.60
CA GLN A 82 8.44 6.25 -15.84
C GLN A 82 9.33 7.49 -15.84
N PHE A 83 9.48 8.18 -14.71
CA PHE A 83 10.37 9.32 -14.58
C PHE A 83 11.84 8.94 -14.84
N GLU A 84 12.29 7.81 -14.31
CA GLU A 84 13.65 7.32 -14.54
C GLU A 84 13.92 6.92 -15.99
N ASN A 85 12.96 6.27 -16.64
CA ASN A 85 13.10 5.85 -18.04
C ASN A 85 13.11 7.03 -19.02
N ASN A 86 12.48 8.15 -18.65
CA ASN A 86 12.46 9.38 -19.45
C ASN A 86 13.59 10.37 -19.10
N SER A 87 14.46 10.04 -18.14
CA SER A 87 15.57 10.90 -17.74
C SER A 87 16.66 10.94 -18.83
N PRO A 88 17.14 12.12 -19.26
CA PRO A 88 17.99 12.27 -20.45
C PRO A 88 19.36 11.59 -20.37
N GLU A 89 19.80 11.12 -19.20
CA GLU A 89 21.10 10.45 -19.03
C GLU A 89 21.14 9.01 -19.59
N LYS A 90 20.01 8.29 -19.70
CA LYS A 90 19.99 6.91 -20.26
C LYS A 90 19.78 6.85 -21.77
N ASN A 91 19.17 7.88 -22.37
CA ASN A 91 18.90 7.95 -23.82
C ASN A 91 20.15 8.25 -24.67
N ALA A 92 21.31 8.54 -24.05
CA ALA A 92 22.57 8.76 -24.76
C ALA A 92 23.29 7.45 -25.16
N THR A 93 22.84 6.29 -24.68
CA THR A 93 23.54 5.01 -24.87
C THR A 93 23.04 4.16 -26.04
N GLU A 94 21.89 4.50 -26.65
CA GLU A 94 21.31 3.70 -27.75
C GLU A 94 21.39 4.35 -29.15
N SER A 95 21.93 5.56 -29.28
CA SER A 95 22.14 6.20 -30.59
C SER A 95 23.58 6.04 -31.08
N GLY A 96 23.98 4.83 -31.45
CA GLY A 96 25.27 4.55 -32.06
C GLY A 96 25.26 3.32 -32.96
N GLN A 97 25.39 3.55 -34.27
CA GLN A 97 25.53 2.60 -35.40
C GLN A 97 24.20 2.10 -36.00
N GLY A 98 23.90 2.20 -37.29
CA GLY A 98 24.61 2.71 -38.46
C GLY A 98 23.76 2.44 -39.71
N LEU A 99 23.69 3.42 -40.62
CA LEU A 99 23.12 3.32 -41.97
C LEU A 99 23.70 2.14 -42.77
N LYS A 100 22.84 1.41 -43.53
CA LYS A 100 23.06 1.07 -44.97
C LYS A 100 21.91 0.28 -45.63
N THR A 101 21.21 0.95 -46.55
CA THR A 101 20.86 0.58 -47.95
C THR A 101 20.50 -0.87 -48.35
N SER A 102 19.29 -1.06 -48.92
CA SER A 102 18.85 -2.12 -49.86
C SER A 102 19.38 -1.87 -51.30
N PRO A 103 19.04 -2.60 -52.42
CA PRO A 103 18.20 -3.82 -52.70
C PRO A 103 18.88 -4.75 -53.79
N PRO A 104 18.25 -5.51 -54.76
CA PRO A 104 16.88 -6.05 -55.01
C PRO A 104 16.76 -7.53 -55.55
N GLU A 105 15.50 -8.00 -55.78
CA GLU A 105 14.99 -9.02 -56.77
C GLU A 105 15.35 -10.54 -56.61
N SER A 106 14.57 -11.59 -56.96
CA SER A 106 13.43 -11.84 -57.88
C SER A 106 12.77 -13.26 -57.69
N GLU A 107 11.50 -13.41 -58.11
CA GLU A 107 10.79 -14.61 -58.69
C GLU A 107 10.63 -15.94 -57.86
N LYS A 108 9.58 -16.78 -57.92
CA LYS A 108 8.49 -17.07 -58.90
C LYS A 108 7.35 -17.90 -58.25
N THR A 109 6.15 -17.76 -58.84
CA THR A 109 4.79 -18.37 -58.76
C THR A 109 4.66 -19.93 -58.86
N PRO A 110 3.45 -20.57 -58.97
CA PRO A 110 2.11 -20.43 -58.33
C PRO A 110 1.44 -21.81 -57.97
N LEU A 111 0.21 -21.84 -57.41
CA LEU A 111 -0.90 -22.76 -57.80
C LEU A 111 -2.21 -22.49 -57.00
N SER A 112 -3.33 -22.53 -57.73
CA SER A 112 -4.74 -22.26 -57.41
C SER A 112 -5.55 -23.56 -57.10
N PRO A 113 -6.90 -23.61 -57.14
CA PRO A 113 -7.96 -22.87 -56.41
C PRO A 113 -8.94 -23.82 -55.67
N VAL A 114 -9.74 -23.33 -54.70
CA VAL A 114 -11.00 -24.01 -54.30
C VAL A 114 -12.11 -22.97 -54.05
N SER A 115 -13.25 -23.23 -54.69
CA SER A 115 -14.50 -22.46 -54.70
C SER A 115 -15.35 -22.63 -53.42
N PRO A 116 -16.43 -21.84 -53.25
CA PRO A 116 -17.03 -21.52 -51.95
C PRO A 116 -18.25 -22.37 -51.63
N SER A 117 -18.51 -22.60 -50.33
CA SER A 117 -19.82 -23.01 -49.84
C SER A 117 -20.23 -22.19 -48.61
N ALA A 118 -21.42 -21.61 -48.78
CA ALA A 118 -22.24 -20.81 -47.89
C ALA A 118 -22.21 -21.18 -46.40
N ILE A 119 -22.09 -20.15 -45.56
CA ILE A 119 -22.79 -20.08 -44.26
C ILE A 119 -23.40 -18.69 -44.13
N SER A 120 -24.71 -18.70 -43.88
CA SER A 120 -25.59 -17.58 -43.60
C SER A 120 -25.28 -16.89 -42.28
N GLU A 121 -25.40 -15.56 -42.29
CA GLU A 121 -26.02 -14.69 -41.27
C GLU A 121 -25.65 -14.92 -39.79
N THR A 122 -24.94 -13.97 -39.18
CA THR A 122 -25.57 -12.84 -38.47
C THR A 122 -24.51 -12.00 -37.75
N SER A 123 -24.79 -10.70 -37.68
CA SER A 123 -23.93 -9.62 -37.23
C SER A 123 -23.67 -9.60 -35.72
N ALA A 124 -22.41 -9.43 -35.31
CA ALA A 124 -22.05 -8.67 -34.13
C ALA A 124 -20.65 -8.07 -34.33
N GLY A 125 -20.53 -6.76 -34.12
CA GLY A 125 -19.39 -5.95 -34.52
C GLY A 125 -18.04 -6.48 -34.05
N ARG A 126 -17.06 -6.40 -34.95
CA ARG A 126 -15.63 -6.40 -34.60
C ARG A 126 -15.38 -5.27 -33.61
N ARG A 127 -15.37 -5.61 -32.32
CA ARG A 127 -14.60 -4.85 -31.34
C ARG A 127 -13.13 -5.17 -31.63
N ASN A 128 -12.34 -4.13 -31.87
CA ASN A 128 -10.89 -4.23 -31.78
C ASN A 128 -10.59 -4.93 -30.46
N SER A 129 -9.99 -6.11 -30.52
CA SER A 129 -9.37 -6.76 -29.37
C SER A 129 -8.29 -5.81 -28.88
N GLU A 130 -8.64 -5.09 -27.83
CA GLU A 130 -7.80 -4.18 -27.05
C GLU A 130 -6.47 -4.87 -26.76
N GLU A 131 -5.38 -4.14 -27.00
CA GLU A 131 -4.08 -4.44 -26.43
C GLU A 131 -4.27 -4.63 -24.92
N ILE A 132 -4.20 -5.87 -24.45
CA ILE A 132 -3.99 -6.14 -23.03
C ILE A 132 -2.60 -5.58 -22.76
N GLN A 133 -2.53 -4.36 -22.21
CA GLN A 133 -1.30 -3.83 -21.67
C GLN A 133 -0.80 -4.85 -20.66
N GLU A 134 0.34 -5.49 -20.94
CA GLU A 134 0.98 -6.40 -19.99
C GLU A 134 1.13 -5.64 -18.67
N GLU A 135 0.45 -6.13 -17.63
CA GLU A 135 0.54 -5.55 -16.29
C GLU A 135 2.00 -5.63 -15.85
N GLN A 136 2.70 -4.48 -15.87
CA GLN A 136 4.10 -4.43 -15.47
C GLN A 136 4.24 -5.02 -14.07
N LYS A 137 5.12 -6.00 -13.94
CA LYS A 137 5.36 -6.70 -12.67
C LYS A 137 5.86 -5.71 -11.63
N SER A 138 5.04 -5.43 -10.61
CA SER A 138 5.39 -4.54 -9.49
C SER A 138 6.70 -4.99 -8.81
N PRO A 139 7.57 -4.06 -8.38
CA PRO A 139 8.75 -4.41 -7.62
C PRO A 139 8.35 -5.09 -6.29
N PRO A 140 9.20 -5.94 -5.69
CA PRO A 140 8.87 -6.63 -4.46
C PRO A 140 8.92 -5.67 -3.25
N ALA A 141 7.93 -5.75 -2.37
CA ALA A 141 7.87 -4.98 -1.12
C ALA A 141 9.16 -5.13 -0.29
N LEU A 142 9.72 -4.00 0.13
CA LEU A 142 10.84 -3.95 1.07
C LEU A 142 10.41 -4.51 2.44
N CYS A 143 11.16 -5.48 2.95
CA CYS A 143 10.87 -6.10 4.25
C CYS A 143 9.44 -6.63 4.42
N LYS A 144 8.80 -7.11 3.34
CA LYS A 144 7.43 -7.64 3.30
C LYS A 144 7.02 -8.45 4.53
N TRP A 145 7.83 -9.43 4.91
CA TRP A 145 7.53 -10.33 6.03
C TRP A 145 7.66 -9.65 7.39
N ALA A 146 8.57 -8.69 7.54
CA ALA A 146 8.71 -7.91 8.76
C ALA A 146 7.49 -6.99 8.95
N GLY A 147 7.02 -6.34 7.89
CA GLY A 147 5.80 -5.53 7.92
C GLY A 147 4.55 -6.36 8.24
N ILE A 148 4.37 -7.52 7.59
CA ILE A 148 3.29 -8.46 7.91
C ILE A 148 3.36 -8.89 9.38
N LYS A 149 4.56 -9.25 9.86
CA LYS A 149 4.76 -9.68 11.24
C LYS A 149 4.45 -8.57 12.23
N TYR A 150 4.83 -7.32 11.95
CA TYR A 150 4.49 -6.15 12.76
C TYR A 150 2.98 -6.03 12.92
N PHE A 151 2.24 -5.95 11.80
CA PHE A 151 0.78 -5.81 11.82
C PHE A 151 0.10 -6.98 12.55
N GLN A 152 0.50 -8.22 12.24
CA GLN A 152 -0.08 -9.42 12.88
C GLN A 152 0.23 -9.51 14.38
N SER A 153 1.41 -9.05 14.80
CA SER A 153 1.78 -9.03 16.22
C SER A 153 0.97 -7.99 16.98
N LEU A 154 0.74 -6.81 16.38
CA LEU A 154 -0.14 -5.80 16.95
C LEU A 154 -1.60 -6.28 17.01
N ASP A 155 -2.08 -6.94 15.95
CA ASP A 155 -3.42 -7.53 15.90
C ASP A 155 -3.63 -8.57 17.01
N ALA A 156 -2.64 -9.46 17.18
CA ALA A 156 -2.65 -10.44 18.26
C ALA A 156 -2.63 -9.78 19.64
N LEU A 157 -1.75 -8.78 19.84
CA LEU A 157 -1.66 -8.04 21.09
C LEU A 157 -3.01 -7.40 21.50
N CYS A 158 -3.68 -6.73 20.57
CA CYS A 158 -4.94 -6.07 20.85
C CYS A 158 -6.09 -7.06 21.06
N ARG A 159 -6.07 -8.21 20.34
CA ARG A 159 -7.03 -9.29 20.56
C ARG A 159 -6.86 -9.93 21.93
N ASP A 160 -5.63 -10.22 22.33
CA ASP A 160 -5.37 -10.84 23.64
C ASP A 160 -5.78 -9.87 24.76
N ARG A 161 -5.49 -8.57 24.59
CA ARG A 161 -5.97 -7.54 25.52
C ARG A 161 -7.49 -7.43 25.56
N SER A 162 -8.17 -7.56 24.42
CA SER A 162 -9.64 -7.49 24.39
C SER A 162 -10.29 -8.65 25.15
N VAL A 163 -9.70 -9.85 25.10
CA VAL A 163 -10.16 -11.02 25.87
C VAL A 163 -10.04 -10.79 27.37
N GLU A 164 -8.93 -10.18 27.82
CA GLU A 164 -8.71 -9.83 29.23
C GLU A 164 -9.76 -8.84 29.75
N LEU A 165 -10.01 -7.79 28.97
CA LEU A 165 -10.90 -6.68 29.35
C LEU A 165 -12.38 -7.05 29.26
N LEU A 166 -12.75 -7.83 28.25
CA LEU A 166 -14.15 -8.05 27.85
C LEU A 166 -14.48 -9.55 27.81
N PRO A 167 -14.23 -10.34 28.88
CA PRO A 167 -14.29 -11.80 28.83
C PRO A 167 -15.69 -12.37 28.53
N LYS A 168 -16.75 -11.56 28.68
CA LYS A 168 -18.15 -11.98 28.54
C LYS A 168 -18.76 -11.69 27.16
N SER A 169 -18.07 -10.97 26.28
CA SER A 169 -18.64 -10.53 24.99
C SER A 169 -17.62 -10.65 23.86
N SER A 170 -17.74 -11.70 23.04
CA SER A 170 -16.91 -11.88 21.84
C SER A 170 -17.12 -10.78 20.79
N GLN A 171 -18.32 -10.19 20.76
CA GLN A 171 -18.63 -9.03 19.93
C GLN A 171 -17.83 -7.81 20.37
N TYR A 172 -17.83 -7.47 21.67
CA TYR A 172 -17.02 -6.36 22.17
C TYR A 172 -15.52 -6.64 22.12
N GLN A 173 -15.09 -7.89 22.30
CA GLN A 173 -13.69 -8.28 22.08
C GLN A 173 -13.23 -7.98 20.64
N THR A 174 -14.06 -8.35 19.66
CA THR A 174 -13.76 -8.10 18.24
C THR A 174 -13.80 -6.61 17.93
N PHE A 175 -14.79 -5.91 18.47
CA PHE A 175 -14.95 -4.47 18.28
C PHE A 175 -13.79 -3.66 18.88
N PHE A 176 -13.41 -3.94 20.14
CA PHE A 176 -12.22 -3.36 20.77
C PHE A 176 -10.95 -3.65 19.96
N SER A 177 -10.74 -4.91 19.57
CA SER A 177 -9.53 -5.31 18.83
C SER A 177 -9.46 -4.68 17.43
N TYR A 178 -10.60 -4.40 16.82
CA TYR A 178 -10.67 -3.58 15.61
C TYR A 178 -10.24 -2.14 15.92
N LEU A 179 -10.98 -1.45 16.80
CA LEU A 179 -10.74 -0.03 17.10
C LEU A 179 -9.30 0.23 17.54
N ALA A 180 -8.77 -0.59 18.45
CA ALA A 180 -7.43 -0.40 19.00
C ALA A 180 -6.32 -0.55 17.95
N VAL A 181 -6.36 -1.63 17.16
CA VAL A 181 -5.34 -1.87 16.12
C VAL A 181 -5.42 -0.80 15.04
N THR A 182 -6.63 -0.49 14.59
CA THR A 182 -6.84 0.51 13.54
C THR A 182 -6.35 1.87 14.00
N TYR A 183 -6.75 2.33 15.19
CA TYR A 183 -6.28 3.60 15.74
C TYR A 183 -4.74 3.67 15.84
N ILE A 184 -4.12 2.60 16.34
CA ILE A 184 -2.66 2.55 16.52
C ILE A 184 -1.94 2.55 15.16
N ILE A 185 -2.49 1.87 14.15
CA ILE A 185 -1.94 1.88 12.80
C ILE A 185 -2.08 3.28 12.18
N GLU A 186 -3.23 3.96 12.30
CA GLU A 186 -3.39 5.30 11.74
C GLU A 186 -2.45 6.31 12.40
N GLU A 187 -2.31 6.26 13.73
CA GLU A 187 -1.38 7.14 14.43
C GLU A 187 0.07 6.88 13.99
N ARG A 188 0.44 5.61 13.75
CA ARG A 188 1.77 5.26 13.23
C ARG A 188 1.94 5.69 11.77
N ALA A 189 0.91 5.54 10.94
CA ALA A 189 0.91 5.97 9.55
C ALA A 189 1.10 7.48 9.47
N VAL A 190 0.40 8.26 10.29
CA VAL A 190 0.58 9.72 10.40
C VAL A 190 2.01 10.10 10.77
N ASP A 191 2.61 9.43 11.76
CA ASP A 191 4.00 9.66 12.17
C ASP A 191 4.97 9.42 10.99
N VAL A 192 4.88 8.26 10.35
CA VAL A 192 5.72 7.88 9.20
C VAL A 192 5.50 8.80 8.00
N TYR A 193 4.24 9.11 7.67
CA TYR A 193 3.89 9.91 6.50
C TYR A 193 4.26 11.38 6.66
N ARG A 194 4.30 11.91 7.88
CA ARG A 194 4.80 13.27 8.12
C ARG A 194 6.29 13.39 7.86
N ASP A 195 7.08 12.45 8.37
CA ASP A 195 8.53 12.43 8.13
C ASP A 195 8.81 12.21 6.63
N TYR A 196 8.05 11.32 6.00
CA TYR A 196 8.20 11.02 4.58
C TYR A 196 7.77 12.20 3.69
N GLU A 197 6.63 12.85 3.94
CA GLU A 197 6.18 14.05 3.21
C GLU A 197 7.18 15.20 3.35
N ALA A 198 7.74 15.41 4.55
CA ALA A 198 8.74 16.44 4.77
C ALA A 198 9.97 16.22 3.88
N LEU A 199 10.46 14.98 3.81
CA LEU A 199 11.59 14.60 2.99
C LEU A 199 11.30 14.68 1.48
N LEU A 200 10.11 14.21 1.05
CA LEU A 200 9.67 14.32 -0.35
C LEU A 200 9.67 15.77 -0.81
N ARG A 201 9.21 16.70 0.04
CA ARG A 201 9.24 18.14 -0.25
C ARG A 201 10.65 18.73 -0.25
N GLU A 202 11.49 18.32 0.69
CA GLU A 202 12.89 18.75 0.77
C GLU A 202 13.65 18.41 -0.52
N LYS A 203 13.34 17.25 -1.12
CA LYS A 203 13.95 16.72 -2.34
C LYS A 203 13.19 17.06 -3.62
N ASP A 204 12.12 17.85 -3.55
CA ASP A 204 11.24 18.22 -4.68
C ASP A 204 10.70 17.01 -5.48
N LEU A 205 10.35 15.93 -4.77
CA LEU A 205 9.82 14.71 -5.37
C LEU A 205 8.31 14.83 -5.63
N PRO A 206 7.78 14.26 -6.72
CA PRO A 206 6.41 14.51 -7.22
C PRO A 206 5.30 13.78 -6.43
N ILE A 207 5.62 13.22 -5.26
CA ILE A 207 4.68 12.48 -4.41
C ILE A 207 4.21 13.41 -3.30
N HIS A 208 2.90 13.46 -3.09
CA HIS A 208 2.28 14.27 -2.03
C HIS A 208 1.31 13.42 -1.21
N LEU A 209 1.53 13.36 0.10
CA LEU A 209 0.77 12.57 1.08
C LEU A 209 -0.23 13.41 1.88
N SER A 210 -0.30 14.72 1.65
CA SER A 210 -1.21 15.64 2.38
C SER A 210 -2.68 15.20 2.39
N GLY A 211 -3.16 14.58 1.30
CA GLY A 211 -4.51 14.03 1.24
C GLY A 211 -4.71 12.83 2.16
N ILE A 212 -3.77 11.87 2.10
CA ILE A 212 -3.77 10.66 2.94
C ILE A 212 -3.69 11.06 4.41
N LEU A 213 -2.72 11.90 4.78
CA LEU A 213 -2.54 12.40 6.14
C LEU A 213 -3.82 12.98 6.76
N LYS A 214 -4.60 13.73 5.97
CA LYS A 214 -5.86 14.31 6.45
C LYS A 214 -6.93 13.24 6.67
N GLU A 215 -6.95 12.21 5.83
CA GLU A 215 -7.88 11.09 5.94
C GLU A 215 -7.55 10.25 7.18
N GLU A 216 -6.27 9.92 7.42
CA GLU A 216 -5.81 9.21 8.63
C GLU A 216 -6.24 9.92 9.93
N GLU A 217 -6.05 11.26 9.98
CA GLU A 217 -6.47 12.08 11.12
C GLU A 217 -7.99 12.03 11.33
N GLY A 218 -8.77 11.94 10.24
CA GLY A 218 -10.21 11.75 10.26
C GLY A 218 -10.61 10.38 10.81
N HIS A 219 -9.99 9.31 10.33
CA HIS A 219 -10.23 7.94 10.80
C HIS A 219 -10.02 7.79 12.30
N MET A 220 -8.93 8.34 12.83
CA MET A 220 -8.68 8.35 14.28
C MET A 220 -9.82 8.98 15.08
N GLN A 221 -10.42 10.06 14.57
CA GLN A 221 -11.54 10.72 15.23
C GLN A 221 -12.81 9.86 15.19
N GLU A 222 -13.09 9.20 14.07
CA GLU A 222 -14.22 8.28 13.94
C GLU A 222 -14.10 7.07 14.88
N ILE A 223 -12.89 6.52 14.99
CA ILE A 223 -12.59 5.40 15.89
C ILE A 223 -12.83 5.80 17.36
N ARG A 224 -12.39 7.00 17.76
CA ARG A 224 -12.67 7.52 19.11
C ARG A 224 -14.17 7.67 19.38
N ASN A 225 -14.93 8.14 18.39
CA ASN A 225 -16.38 8.27 18.53
C ASN A 225 -17.04 6.89 18.74
N MET A 226 -16.64 5.90 17.94
CA MET A 226 -17.11 4.51 18.06
C MET A 226 -16.69 3.85 19.39
N ALA A 227 -15.51 4.18 19.90
CA ALA A 227 -15.00 3.65 21.16
C ALA A 227 -15.84 4.03 22.38
N GLY A 228 -16.68 5.08 22.30
CA GLY A 228 -17.61 5.46 23.36
C GLY A 228 -18.66 4.39 23.71
N GLU A 229 -18.86 3.39 22.86
CA GLU A 229 -19.75 2.26 23.14
C GLU A 229 -19.08 1.14 23.97
N LEU A 230 -17.75 1.18 24.09
CA LEU A 230 -17.02 0.17 24.84
C LEU A 230 -17.15 0.41 26.35
N PRO A 231 -17.38 -0.62 27.16
CA PRO A 231 -17.45 -0.49 28.62
C PRO A 231 -16.05 -0.50 29.26
N VAL A 232 -15.08 0.20 28.67
CA VAL A 232 -13.68 0.31 29.14
C VAL A 232 -13.15 1.72 28.90
N ASP A 233 -12.11 2.12 29.63
CA ASP A 233 -11.36 3.35 29.35
C ASP A 233 -10.45 3.13 28.13
N PHE A 234 -10.98 3.40 26.94
CA PHE A 234 -10.28 3.13 25.69
C PHE A 234 -8.97 3.91 25.54
N GLU A 235 -8.93 5.17 25.99
CA GLU A 235 -7.72 6.00 25.89
C GLU A 235 -6.61 5.47 26.81
N GLN A 236 -6.95 5.03 28.02
CA GLN A 236 -5.97 4.38 28.91
C GLN A 236 -5.42 3.09 28.29
N GLU A 237 -6.27 2.30 27.64
CA GLU A 237 -5.86 1.06 26.99
C GLU A 237 -5.00 1.30 25.74
N LEU A 238 -5.30 2.34 24.96
CA LEU A 238 -4.47 2.76 23.84
C LEU A 238 -3.06 3.15 24.30
N GLN A 239 -2.92 3.89 25.41
CA GLN A 239 -1.61 4.21 25.99
C GLN A 239 -0.80 2.96 26.30
N ALA A 240 -1.39 1.99 26.99
CA ALA A 240 -0.71 0.74 27.35
C ALA A 240 -0.35 -0.13 26.12
N LEU A 241 -1.21 -0.13 25.09
CA LEU A 241 -0.96 -0.84 23.84
C LEU A 241 0.11 -0.14 22.99
N GLY A 242 0.11 1.19 22.93
CA GLY A 242 1.08 2.01 22.21
C GLY A 242 2.52 1.80 22.70
N GLU A 243 2.72 1.63 24.01
CA GLU A 243 4.05 1.31 24.55
C GLU A 243 4.59 -0.02 24.03
N LYS A 244 3.71 -1.01 23.88
CA LYS A 244 4.07 -2.34 23.37
C LYS A 244 4.21 -2.32 21.85
N GLU A 245 3.37 -1.56 21.16
CA GLU A 245 3.49 -1.35 19.72
C GLU A 245 4.84 -0.75 19.36
N ALA A 246 5.35 0.20 20.13
CA ALA A 246 6.64 0.83 19.85
C ALA A 246 7.78 -0.20 19.76
N VAL A 247 7.74 -1.25 20.58
CA VAL A 247 8.71 -2.35 20.52
C VAL A 247 8.54 -3.20 19.25
N LEU A 248 7.31 -3.40 18.79
CA LEU A 248 7.02 -4.11 17.54
C LEU A 248 7.47 -3.29 16.33
N PHE A 249 7.18 -1.99 16.33
CA PHE A 249 7.53 -1.10 15.24
C PHE A 249 9.04 -0.86 15.16
N GLN A 250 9.72 -0.73 16.30
CA GLN A 250 11.19 -0.62 16.36
C GLN A 250 11.87 -1.80 15.64
N LYS A 251 11.39 -3.04 15.84
CA LYS A 251 11.93 -4.22 15.14
C LYS A 251 11.69 -4.17 13.63
N PHE A 252 10.55 -3.61 13.22
CA PHE A 252 10.25 -3.42 11.81
C PHE A 252 11.15 -2.34 11.20
N ALA A 253 11.30 -1.19 11.86
CA ALA A 253 12.21 -0.11 11.49
C ALA A 253 13.66 -0.58 11.37
N GLU A 254 14.15 -1.39 12.32
CA GLU A 254 15.48 -2.00 12.25
C GLU A 254 15.64 -2.90 11.01
N SER A 255 14.61 -3.68 10.68
CA SER A 255 14.63 -4.53 9.48
C SER A 255 14.70 -3.70 8.20
N LEU A 256 13.94 -2.59 8.15
CA LEU A 256 13.95 -1.62 7.06
C LEU A 256 15.34 -1.00 6.88
N SER A 257 15.89 -0.42 7.96
CA SER A 257 17.22 0.21 7.94
C SER A 257 18.33 -0.76 7.54
N GLN A 258 18.34 -1.99 8.10
CA GLN A 258 19.35 -2.99 7.76
C GLN A 258 19.26 -3.42 6.30
N THR A 259 18.05 -3.58 5.77
CA THR A 259 17.84 -3.97 4.37
C THR A 259 18.27 -2.86 3.43
N ALA A 260 17.87 -1.61 3.71
CA ALA A 260 18.29 -0.46 2.91
C ALA A 260 19.82 -0.30 2.88
N LEU A 261 20.50 -0.42 4.03
CA LEU A 261 21.96 -0.36 4.09
C LEU A 261 22.63 -1.50 3.31
N THR A 262 22.07 -2.71 3.34
CA THR A 262 22.65 -3.87 2.66
C THR A 262 22.47 -3.76 1.15
N GLU A 263 21.30 -3.32 0.70
CA GLU A 263 20.98 -3.23 -0.73
C GLU A 263 21.56 -1.98 -1.40
N ALA A 264 21.73 -0.86 -0.68
CA ALA A 264 22.41 0.33 -1.20
C ALA A 264 23.92 0.14 -1.42
N LEU A 265 24.51 -0.94 -0.89
CA LEU A 265 25.92 -1.31 -1.08
C LEU A 265 26.17 -2.26 -2.27
N LEU A 266 25.11 -2.71 -2.95
CA LEU A 266 25.15 -3.64 -4.08
C LEU A 266 24.99 -2.92 -5.42
#